data_AF-A0A6N7QWQ0-F1
#
_entry.id   AF-A0A6N7QWQ0-F1
#
_cell.length_a   1.000
_cell.length_b   1.000
_cell.length_c   1.000
_cell.angle_alpha   90.00
_cell.angle_beta   90.00
_cell.angle_gamma   90.00
#
_symmetry.space_group_name_H-M   'P 1'
#
loop_
_entity.id
_entity.type
_entity.pdbx_description
1 polymer ?
#
loop_
_entity_poly.entity_id
_entity_poly.type
_entity_poly.pdbx_seq_one_letter_code
_entity_poly.pdbx_strand_id
1 'polypeptide(L)' 'MNDKELLEKIKDNIFHLGYSMQDAPYHGVSNETIKGVNYAIDKILDGTDITIQEIIEEKRKASK' A
#
# COMPACT_ATOMS: atom_id res chain seq x y z
N MET A 1 1.89 21.71 -3.69
CA MET A 1 1.49 20.51 -2.94
C MET A 1 1.95 20.70 -1.52
N ASN A 2 1.05 20.62 -0.56
CA ASN A 2 1.42 20.70 0.86
C ASN A 2 1.74 19.30 1.42
N ASP A 3 2.30 19.24 2.63
CA ASP A 3 2.73 17.99 3.26
C ASP A 3 1.57 17.00 3.44
N LYS A 4 0.36 17.50 3.68
CA LYS A 4 -0.85 16.67 3.79
C LYS A 4 -1.23 16.04 2.45
N GLU A 5 -1.23 16.81 1.37
CA GLU A 5 -1.49 16.31 0.01
C GLU A 5 -0.41 15.32 -0.44
N LEU A 6 0.84 15.55 -0.05
CA LEU A 6 1.94 14.62 -0.32
C LEU A 6 1.74 13.30 0.42
N LEU A 7 1.40 13.34 1.71
CA LEU A 7 1.14 12.16 2.52
C LEU A 7 -0.02 11.33 1.95
N GLU A 8 -1.11 11.97 1.55
CA GLU A 8 -2.25 11.27 0.94
C GLU A 8 -1.87 10.59 -0.38
N LYS A 9 -1.05 11.23 -1.22
CA LYS A 9 -0.55 10.60 -2.44
C LYS A 9 0.36 9.41 -2.17
N ILE A 10 1.18 9.48 -1.12
CA ILE A 10 2.03 8.35 -0.70
C ILE A 10 1.14 7.18 -0.25
N LYS A 11 0.13 7.44 0.59
CA LYS A 11 -0.85 6.44 1.01
C LYS A 11 -1.58 5.81 -0.20
N ASP A 12 -2.01 6.62 -1.18
CA ASP A 12 -2.64 6.13 -2.41
C ASP A 12 -1.72 5.20 -3.20
N ASN A 13 -0.46 5.60 -3.40
CA ASN A 13 0.51 4.79 -4.14
C ASN A 13 0.77 3.46 -3.44
N ILE A 14 0.91 3.47 -2.10
CA ILE A 14 1.10 2.26 -1.30
C ILE A 14 -0.13 1.35 -1.40
N PHE A 15 -1.34 1.91 -1.29
CA PHE A 15 -2.59 1.17 -1.46
C PHE A 15 -2.67 0.49 -2.82
N HIS A 16 -2.44 1.24 -3.90
CA HIS A 16 -2.51 0.70 -5.25
C HIS A 16 -1.45 -0.37 -5.50
N LEU A 17 -0.22 -0.18 -5.00
CA LEU A 17 0.82 -1.20 -5.09
C LEU A 17 0.39 -2.51 -4.39
N GLY A 18 -0.07 -2.41 -3.14
CA GLY A 18 -0.55 -3.57 -2.38
C GLY A 18 -1.76 -4.25 -3.02
N TYR A 19 -2.67 -3.46 -3.60
CA TYR A 19 -3.83 -3.99 -4.32
C TYR A 19 -3.41 -4.72 -5.60
N SER A 20 -2.50 -4.16 -6.39
CA SER A 20 -1.95 -4.81 -7.59
C SER A 20 -1.24 -6.12 -7.27
N MET A 21 -0.71 -6.31 -6.06
CA MET A 21 -0.13 -7.59 -5.64
C MET A 21 -1.15 -8.72 -5.52
N GLN A 22 -2.45 -8.44 -5.43
CA GLN A 22 -3.50 -9.46 -5.44
C GLN A 22 -3.66 -10.11 -6.81
N ASP A 23 -3.51 -9.32 -7.88
CA ASP A 23 -3.62 -9.79 -9.25
C ASP A 23 -2.27 -10.27 -9.83
N ALA A 24 -1.16 -9.87 -9.22
CA ALA A 24 0.20 -10.21 -9.65
C ALA A 24 0.47 -11.72 -9.91
N PRO A 25 -0.09 -12.68 -9.15
CA PRO A 25 0.05 -14.11 -9.45
C PRO A 25 -0.48 -14.49 -10.85
N TYR A 26 -1.55 -13.85 -11.32
CA TYR A 26 -2.09 -14.09 -12.67
C TYR A 26 -1.20 -13.56 -13.79
N HIS A 27 -0.21 -12.74 -13.45
CA HIS A 27 0.79 -12.18 -14.35
C HIS A 27 2.17 -12.81 -14.18
N GLY A 28 2.27 -13.97 -13.52
CA GLY A 28 3.51 -14.73 -13.39
C GLY A 28 4.46 -14.23 -12.30
N VAL A 29 3.99 -13.35 -11.40
CA VAL A 29 4.78 -12.91 -10.24
C VAL A 29 4.76 -13.99 -9.16
N SER A 30 5.93 -14.35 -8.63
CA SER A 30 6.04 -15.38 -7.61
C SER A 30 5.54 -14.87 -6.24
N ASN A 31 5.05 -15.81 -5.42
CA ASN A 31 4.66 -15.53 -4.04
C ASN A 31 5.82 -14.97 -3.19
N GLU A 32 7.07 -15.32 -3.51
CA GLU A 32 8.25 -14.78 -2.84
C GLU A 32 8.44 -13.29 -3.16
N THR A 33 8.29 -12.91 -4.43
CA THR A 33 8.34 -11.50 -4.84
C THR A 33 7.22 -10.70 -4.18
N ILE A 34 6.00 -11.24 -4.11
CA ILE A 34 4.86 -10.58 -3.43
C ILE A 34 5.17 -10.36 -1.95
N LYS A 35 5.72 -11.36 -1.26
CA LYS A 35 6.16 -11.21 0.14
C LYS A 35 7.24 -10.15 0.31
N GLY A 36 8.19 -10.09 -0.63
CA GLY A 36 9.23 -9.04 -0.64
C GLY A 36 8.66 -7.64 -0.79
N VAL A 37 7.66 -7.46 -1.67
CA VAL A 37 6.96 -6.17 -1.83
C VAL A 37 6.21 -5.78 -0.56
N ASN A 38 5.48 -6.72 0.05
CA ASN A 38 4.76 -6.46 1.30
C ASN A 38 5.72 -6.07 2.43
N TYR A 39 6.87 -6.75 2.55
CA TYR A 39 7.92 -6.37 3.50
C TYR A 39 8.48 -4.97 3.25
N ALA A 40 8.67 -4.59 1.99
CA ALA A 40 9.14 -3.25 1.64
C ALA A 40 8.10 -2.17 2.00
N ILE A 41 6.81 -2.44 1.80
CA ILE A 41 5.72 -1.55 2.23
C ILE A 41 5.76 -1.36 3.75
N ASP A 42 5.86 -2.45 4.51
CA ASP A 42 5.95 -2.38 5.98
C ASP A 42 7.15 -1.55 6.43
N LYS A 43 8.29 -1.65 5.72
CA LYS A 43 9.50 -0.87 6.02
C LYS A 43 9.38 0.61 5.69
N ILE A 44 8.62 0.97 4.66
CA ILE A 44 8.35 2.38 4.32
C ILE A 44 7.49 3.04 5.40
N LEU A 45 6.55 2.27 5.97
CA LEU A 45 5.63 2.76 7.00
C LEU A 45 6.23 2.69 8.43
N ASP A 46 7.34 1.98 8.61
CA ASP A 46 8.05 1.85 9.88
C ASP A 46 8.38 3.23 10.47
N GLY A 47 7.90 3.52 11.68
CA GLY A 47 8.08 4.80 12.36
C GLY A 47 7.12 5.93 11.96
N THR A 48 6.11 5.67 11.13
CA THR A 48 5.12 6.68 10.69
C THR A 48 3.79 6.66 11.45
N ASP A 49 3.63 5.76 12.43
CA ASP A 49 2.36 5.43 13.10
C ASP A 49 1.22 5.01 12.14
N ILE A 50 1.52 4.78 10.87
CA ILE A 50 0.55 4.36 9.84
C ILE A 50 0.78 2.89 9.53
N THR A 51 -0.31 2.14 9.42
CA THR A 51 -0.31 0.75 8.98
C THR A 51 -0.99 0.60 7.62
N ILE A 52 -0.64 -0.47 6.89
CA ILE A 52 -1.32 -0.81 5.64
C ILE A 52 -2.82 -1.07 5.83
N GLN A 53 -3.22 -1.57 7.01
CA GLN A 53 -4.61 -1.83 7.37
C GLN A 53 -5.41 -0.53 7.50
N GLU A 54 -4.84 0.49 8.15
CA GLU A 54 -5.46 1.82 8.25
C GLU A 54 -5.65 2.44 6.88
N ILE A 55 -4.63 2.36 6.00
CA ILE A 55 -4.72 2.85 4.63
C ILE A 55 -5.88 2.14 3.88
N ILE A 56 -6.01 0.82 4.00
CA ILE A 56 -7.10 0.05 3.37
C ILE A 56 -8.46 0.48 3.92
N GLU A 57 -8.59 0.68 5.23
CA GLU A 57 -9.83 1.13 5.86
C GLU A 57 -10.24 2.55 5.42
N GLU A 58 -9.27 3.47 5.36
CA GLU A 58 -9.49 4.83 4.86
C GLU A 58 -10.07 4.81 3.44
N LYS A 59 -9.48 4.02 2.53
CA LYS A 59 -9.95 3.93 1.13
C LYS A 59 -11.29 3.22 0.98
N ARG A 60 -11.57 2.21 1.80
CA ARG A 60 -12.88 1.56 1.86
C ARG A 60 -13.98 2.51 2.33
N LYS A 61 -13.69 3.37 3.32
CA LYS A 61 -14.64 4.38 3.81
C LYS A 61 -14.87 5.49 2.78
N ALA A 62 -13.83 5.90 2.04
CA ALA A 62 -13.94 6.92 1.00
C ALA A 62 -14.67 6.46 -0.28
N SER A 63 -14.84 5.15 -0.49
CA SER A 63 -15.54 4.57 -1.65
C SER A 63 -17.04 4.32 -1.39
N LYS A 64 -17.54 4.67 -0.20
CA LYS A 64 -18.97 4.64 0.17
C LYS A 64 -19.55 6.04 0.16
#